data_AF-A0A964BGM9-F1
#
_entry.id   AF-A0A964BGM9-F1
#
_cell.length_a   1.000
_cell.length_b   1.000
_cell.length_c   1.000
_cell.angle_alpha   90.00
_cell.angle_beta   90.00
_cell.angle_gamma   90.00
#
_symmetry.space_group_name_H-M   'P 1'
#
loop_
_entity.id
_entity.type
_entity.pdbx_description
1 polymer ?
#
loop_
_entity_poly.entity_id
_entity_poly.type
_entity_poly.pdbx_seq_one_letter_code
_entity_poly.pdbx_strand_id
1 'polypeptide(L)'
;MKLEITEKGIFDQNGKRVPVGTEIEVKGDTIPAAFVNKCRVIGKASKKSVPVTNEDDAEKEKLSADLEALGVKADGRWSVERLREEIEKATDPNGD
;
A
#
# COMPACT_ATOMS: atom_id res chain seq x y z
N MET A 1 -2.47 -14.98 -7.96
CA MET A 1 -2.13 -14.58 -6.58
C MET A 1 -0.63 -14.71 -6.35
N LYS A 2 0.00 -13.79 -5.60
CA LYS A 2 1.42 -13.94 -5.21
C LYS A 2 1.54 -14.62 -3.86
N LEU A 3 2.36 -15.65 -3.80
CA LEU A 3 2.67 -16.41 -2.59
C LEU A 3 4.16 -16.27 -2.28
N GLU A 4 4.49 -16.05 -1.02
CA GLU A 4 5.85 -16.09 -0.50
C GLU A 4 6.05 -17.43 0.19
N ILE A 5 7.12 -18.13 -0.15
CA ILE A 5 7.46 -19.38 0.51
C ILE A 5 8.05 -19.09 1.89
N THR A 6 7.35 -19.47 2.96
CA THR A 6 7.81 -19.26 4.34
C THR A 6 8.50 -20.49 4.92
N GLU A 7 8.24 -21.68 4.35
CA GLU A 7 8.81 -22.95 4.82
C GLU A 7 9.56 -23.73 3.73
N LYS A 8 10.59 -24.47 4.16
CA LYS A 8 11.36 -25.35 3.29
C LYS A 8 10.52 -26.57 2.89
N GLY A 9 10.68 -27.04 1.65
CA GLY A 9 9.99 -28.25 1.17
C GLY A 9 8.92 -27.97 0.11
N ILE A 10 9.02 -26.82 -0.56
CA ILE A 10 8.36 -26.52 -1.82
C ILE A 10 9.31 -26.86 -2.96
N PHE A 11 8.77 -27.58 -3.94
CA PHE A 11 9.48 -27.97 -5.15
C PHE A 11 8.77 -27.34 -6.34
N ASP A 12 9.55 -26.71 -7.20
CA ASP A 12 9.07 -26.19 -8.47
C ASP A 12 8.68 -27.35 -9.41
N GLN A 13 7.99 -27.05 -10.52
CA GLN A 13 7.62 -28.04 -11.55
C GLN A 13 8.82 -28.81 -12.11
N ASN A 14 10.02 -28.24 -11.98
CA ASN A 14 11.29 -28.86 -12.36
C ASN A 14 11.92 -29.75 -11.27
N GLY A 15 11.20 -30.01 -10.17
CA GLY A 15 11.71 -30.77 -9.02
C GLY A 15 12.78 -30.02 -8.20
N LYS A 16 12.99 -28.73 -8.47
CA LYS A 16 14.00 -27.90 -7.82
C LYS A 16 13.44 -27.30 -6.53
N ARG A 17 14.20 -27.38 -5.44
CA ARG A 17 13.81 -26.81 -4.14
C ARG A 17 13.72 -25.28 -4.26
N VAL A 18 12.57 -24.74 -3.92
CA VAL A 18 12.36 -23.29 -3.83
C VAL A 18 12.82 -22.82 -2.45
N PRO A 19 13.73 -21.84 -2.36
CA PRO A 19 14.18 -21.31 -1.07
C PRO A 19 13.06 -20.51 -0.37
N VAL A 20 13.14 -20.46 0.95
CA VAL A 20 12.28 -19.58 1.76
C VAL A 20 12.57 -18.12 1.41
N GLY A 21 11.52 -17.29 1.37
CA GLY A 21 11.58 -15.91 0.90
C GLY A 21 11.44 -15.75 -0.62
N THR A 22 11.21 -16.84 -1.37
CA THR A 22 10.93 -16.73 -2.82
C THR A 22 9.48 -16.34 -3.04
N GLU A 23 9.27 -15.35 -3.89
CA GLU A 23 7.96 -14.95 -4.37
C GLU A 23 7.59 -15.78 -5.62
N ILE A 24 6.45 -16.47 -5.57
CA ILE A 24 5.90 -17.19 -6.71
C ILE A 24 4.54 -16.62 -7.09
N GLU A 25 4.30 -16.50 -8.39
CA GLU A 25 2.99 -16.11 -8.91
C GLU A 25 2.20 -17.35 -9.33
N VAL A 26 1.11 -17.62 -8.62
CA VAL A 26 0.20 -18.72 -8.94
C VAL A 26 -0.98 -18.16 -9.72
N LYS A 27 -1.26 -18.74 -10.89
CA LYS A 27 -2.47 -18.45 -11.67
C LYS A 27 -3.65 -19.23 -11.06
N GLY A 28 -4.54 -18.50 -10.38
CA GLY A 28 -5.69 -19.06 -9.66
C GLY A 28 -5.96 -18.29 -8.37
N ASP A 29 -7.18 -18.46 -7.83
CA ASP A 29 -7.60 -17.89 -6.54
C ASP A 29 -7.45 -18.90 -5.38
N THR A 30 -7.18 -20.17 -5.71
CA THR A 30 -7.05 -21.26 -4.74
C THR A 30 -5.58 -21.61 -4.53
N ILE A 31 -5.15 -21.67 -3.27
CA ILE A 31 -3.81 -22.14 -2.90
C ILE A 31 -3.71 -23.64 -3.25
N PRO A 32 -2.77 -24.06 -4.11
CA PRO A 32 -2.61 -25.47 -4.41
C PRO A 32 -2.19 -26.23 -3.16
N ALA A 33 -2.66 -27.48 -2.99
CA ALA A 33 -2.41 -28.30 -1.80
C ALA A 33 -0.92 -28.39 -1.41
N ALA A 34 -0.01 -28.34 -2.39
CA ALA A 34 1.43 -28.35 -2.17
C ALA A 34 1.96 -27.11 -1.40
N PHE A 35 1.25 -25.98 -1.46
CA PHE A 35 1.61 -24.69 -0.88
C PHE A 35 0.81 -24.37 0.39
N VAL A 36 -0.20 -25.17 0.73
CA VAL A 36 -1.01 -25.02 1.95
C VAL A 36 -0.10 -25.13 3.17
N ASN A 37 -0.24 -24.21 4.12
CA ASN A 37 0.61 -24.00 5.31
C ASN A 37 2.09 -23.61 5.05
N LYS A 38 2.62 -23.83 3.84
CA LYS A 38 4.04 -23.55 3.53
C LYS A 38 4.30 -22.18 2.93
N CYS A 39 3.23 -21.45 2.59
CA CYS A 39 3.31 -20.17 1.90
C CYS A 39 2.39 -19.14 2.52
N ARG A 40 2.83 -17.89 2.48
CA ARG A 40 2.05 -16.72 2.86
C ARG A 40 1.55 -16.00 1.61
N VAL A 41 0.27 -15.63 1.58
CA VAL A 41 -0.26 -14.77 0.50
C VAL A 41 0.30 -13.36 0.71
N ILE A 42 1.27 -12.97 -0.11
CA ILE A 42 1.90 -11.62 -0.08
C ILE A 42 1.29 -10.68 -1.12
N GLY A 43 0.58 -11.23 -2.11
CA GLY A 43 -0.08 -10.43 -3.13
C GLY A 43 -1.47 -10.95 -3.39
N LYS A 44 -2.40 -10.50 -2.56
CA LYS A 44 -3.73 -10.17 -3.06
C LYS A 44 -3.50 -8.95 -3.97
N ALA A 45 -3.25 -9.20 -5.25
CA ALA A 45 -3.35 -8.18 -6.26
C ALA A 45 -4.84 -7.79 -6.39
N SER A 46 -5.36 -7.10 -5.38
CA SER A 46 -6.49 -6.22 -5.62
C SER A 46 -5.94 -5.13 -6.50
N LYS A 47 -6.46 -5.07 -7.72
CA LYS A 47 -6.28 -4.00 -8.70
C LYS A 47 -6.91 -2.68 -8.23
N LYS A 48 -6.82 -2.41 -6.92
CA LYS A 48 -7.32 -1.31 -6.09
C LYS A 48 -7.10 -1.74 -4.63
N SER A 49 -5.85 -1.94 -4.20
CA SER A 49 -5.57 -1.73 -2.78
C SER A 49 -5.60 -0.23 -2.59
N VAL A 50 -6.78 0.34 -2.36
CA VAL A 50 -6.85 1.42 -1.38
C VAL A 50 -6.21 0.83 -0.13
N PRO A 51 -5.12 1.41 0.39
CA PRO A 51 -4.64 1.04 1.72
C PRO A 51 -5.84 1.11 2.67
N VAL A 52 -5.79 0.44 3.82
CA VAL A 52 -6.69 0.85 4.91
C VAL A 52 -6.22 2.23 5.36
N THR A 53 -6.53 3.24 4.56
CA THR A 53 -6.46 4.63 4.94
C THR A 53 -7.62 4.78 5.89
N ASN A 54 -7.33 5.00 7.17
CA ASN A 54 -8.25 5.80 7.96
C ASN A 54 -8.67 6.97 7.07
N GLU A 55 -9.97 7.25 6.93
CA GLU A 55 -10.44 8.29 6.00
C GLU A 55 -9.68 9.61 6.22
N ASP A 56 -9.32 9.91 7.48
CA ASP A 56 -8.40 10.97 7.89
C ASP A 56 -7.03 10.98 7.20
N ASP A 57 -6.40 9.81 7.00
CA ASP A 57 -5.06 9.70 6.43
C ASP A 57 -5.08 9.99 4.92
N ALA A 58 -6.10 9.50 4.21
CA ALA A 58 -6.30 9.80 2.80
C ALA A 58 -6.60 11.29 2.57
N GLU A 59 -7.42 11.91 3.43
CA GLU A 59 -7.68 13.35 3.36
C GLU A 59 -6.42 14.15 3.68
N LYS A 60 -5.64 13.72 4.69
CA LYS A 60 -4.38 14.35 5.07
C LYS A 60 -3.36 14.30 3.93
N GLU A 61 -3.19 13.15 3.28
CA GLU A 61 -2.30 13.01 2.12
C GLU A 61 -2.72 13.97 1.01
N LYS A 62 -4.02 14.01 0.67
CA LYS A 62 -4.54 14.88 -0.38
C LYS A 62 -4.35 16.37 -0.08
N LEU A 63 -4.60 16.80 1.16
CA LEU A 63 -4.40 18.19 1.58
C LEU A 63 -2.90 18.55 1.66
N SER A 64 -2.05 17.63 2.12
CA SER A 64 -0.60 17.87 2.16
C SER A 64 0.00 18.04 0.76
N ALA A 65 -0.51 17.29 -0.23
CA ALA A 65 -0.10 17.42 -1.62
C ALA A 65 -0.55 18.75 -2.25
N ASP A 66 -1.75 19.24 -1.90
CA ASP A 66 -2.27 20.53 -2.36
C ASP A 66 -1.43 21.70 -1.82
N LEU A 67 -1.04 21.64 -0.53
CA LEU A 67 -0.11 22.60 0.07
C LEU A 67 1.26 22.60 -0.61
N GLU A 68 1.81 21.42 -0.91
CA GLU A 68 3.09 21.31 -1.60
C GLU A 68 3.01 21.93 -3.01
N ALA A 69 1.88 21.75 -3.71
CA ALA A 69 1.62 22.40 -5.00
C ALA A 69 1.54 23.93 -4.89
N LEU A 70 1.08 24.46 -3.75
CA LEU A 70 1.07 25.88 -3.41
C LEU A 70 2.42 26.38 -2.86
N GLY A 71 3.43 25.50 -2.76
CA GLY A 71 4.76 25.81 -2.23
C GLY A 71 4.82 25.91 -0.70
N VAL A 72 3.77 25.48 0.00
CA VAL A 72 3.67 25.44 1.47
C VAL A 72 4.09 24.05 1.95
N LYS A 73 5.12 23.99 2.81
CA LYS A 73 5.59 22.71 3.36
C LYS A 73 4.66 22.23 4.47
N ALA A 74 3.82 21.25 4.16
CA ALA A 74 2.99 20.57 5.14
C ALA A 74 3.85 19.76 6.13
N ASP A 75 3.58 19.89 7.44
CA ASP A 75 4.22 19.06 8.46
C ASP A 75 3.37 17.80 8.72
N GLY A 76 4.02 16.64 8.82
CA GLY A 76 3.35 15.36 9.08
C GLY A 76 2.62 15.30 10.42
N ARG A 77 2.83 16.27 11.33
CA ARG A 77 2.10 16.40 12.60
C ARG A 77 0.84 17.25 12.50
N TRP A 78 0.58 17.89 11.36
CA TRP A 78 -0.61 18.72 11.20
C TRP A 78 -1.88 17.87 11.10
N SER A 79 -2.94 18.36 11.72
CA SER A 79 -4.29 17.82 11.58
C SER A 79 -4.89 18.22 10.24
N VAL A 80 -5.86 17.45 9.75
CA VAL A 80 -6.63 17.73 8.51
C VAL A 80 -7.17 19.18 8.52
N GLU A 81 -7.68 19.65 9.66
CA GLU A 81 -8.18 21.03 9.81
C GLU A 81 -7.12 22.11 9.63
N ARG A 82 -5.87 21.83 10.03
CA ARG A 82 -4.77 22.78 9.86
C ARG A 82 -4.33 22.82 8.40
N LEU A 83 -4.28 21.66 7.75
CA LEU A 83 -3.92 21.57 6.34
C LEU A 83 -4.95 22.31 5.46
N ARG A 84 -6.26 22.14 5.72
CA ARG A 84 -7.30 22.88 4.96
C ARG A 84 -7.19 24.40 5.15
N GLU A 85 -6.91 24.88 6.37
CA GLU A 85 -6.79 26.32 6.66
C GLU A 85 -5.61 26.94 5.90
N GLU A 86 -4.47 26.23 5.84
CA GLU A 86 -3.31 26.73 5.12
C GLU A 86 -3.52 26.68 3.59
N ILE A 87 -4.28 25.71 3.08
CA ILE A 87 -4.68 25.69 1.66
C ILE A 87 -5.57 26.88 1.37
N GLU A 88 -6.58 27.13 2.21
CA GLU A 88 -7.50 28.27 2.04
C GLU A 88 -6.74 29.60 2.05
N LYS A 89 -5.80 29.81 2.98
CA LYS A 89 -4.92 31.00 2.99
C LYS A 89 -4.01 31.11 1.78
N ALA A 90 -3.50 29.99 1.28
CA ALA A 90 -2.59 29.99 0.14
C ALA A 90 -3.33 30.12 -1.21
N THR A 91 -4.60 29.72 -1.26
CA THR A 91 -5.47 29.82 -2.45
C THR A 91 -6.28 31.11 -2.51
N ASP A 92 -6.55 31.74 -1.36
CA ASP A 92 -7.18 33.06 -1.27
C ASP A 92 -6.19 34.12 -0.76
N PRO A 93 -5.47 34.80 -1.67
CA PRO A 93 -4.57 35.89 -1.29
C PRO A 93 -5.28 37.23 -1.01
N ASN A 94 -6.62 37.32 -1.03
CA ASN A 94 -7.38 38.58 -0.94
C ASN A 94 -8.57 38.54 0.05
N GLY A 95 -8.51 37.71 1.08
CA GLY A 95 -9.49 37.67 2.17
C GLY A 95 -9.34 38.81 3.19
N ASP A 96 -9.22 40.06 2.72
CA ASP A 96 -9.59 41.33 3.37
C ASP A 96 -9.63 42.45 2.30
#